data_AF-A0A9V1F2Y7-F1
#
_entry.id   AF-A0A9V1F2Y7-F1
#
_cell.length_a   1.000
_cell.length_b   1.000
_cell.length_c   1.000
_cell.angle_alpha   90.00
_cell.angle_beta   90.00
_cell.angle_gamma   90.00
#
_symmetry.space_group_name_H-M   'P 1'
#
loop_
_entity.id
_entity.type
_entity.pdbx_description
1 polymer ?
#
loop_
_entity_poly.entity_id
_entity_poly.type
_entity_poly.pdbx_seq_one_letter_code
_entity_poly.pdbx_strand_id
1 'polypeptide(L)'
;MGTSSICLCLLFLCGALGLTTSPTRGRLRCYTCSFSKPCYPVLTECQDDEVCGISIGTSEQSEIIERKGCLPRAQCPLQGHATYWSRSYALRHHCCEQNLCNTATVLQRLPSPLLITLLLLVASFMWGAHLLH
;
A
#
# COMPACT_ATOMS: atom_id res chain seq x y z
N MET A 1 28.98 37.10 4.63
CA MET A 1 29.50 35.91 5.34
C MET A 1 28.80 35.70 6.71
N GLY A 2 27.48 35.90 6.82
CA GLY A 2 26.76 35.82 8.11
C GLY A 2 25.67 34.73 8.16
N THR A 3 25.04 34.44 7.03
CA THR A 3 23.92 33.46 6.94
C THR A 3 24.38 32.01 7.10
N SER A 4 25.58 31.68 6.61
CA SER A 4 26.18 30.34 6.71
C SER A 4 26.49 29.96 8.17
N SER A 5 26.99 30.90 8.97
CA SER A 5 27.33 30.67 10.38
C SER A 5 26.09 30.40 11.24
N ILE A 6 25.00 31.13 11.00
CA ILE A 6 23.73 30.94 11.71
C ILE A 6 23.12 29.58 11.38
N CYS A 7 23.17 29.17 10.11
CA CYS A 7 22.67 27.87 9.67
C CYS A 7 23.42 26.71 10.35
N LEU A 8 24.75 26.80 10.41
CA LEU A 8 25.59 25.79 11.04
C LEU A 8 25.34 25.71 12.55
N CYS A 9 25.17 26.84 13.24
CA CYS A 9 24.79 26.87 14.66
C CYS A 9 23.45 26.21 14.91
N LEU A 10 22.42 26.49 14.11
CA LEU A 10 21.09 25.89 14.25
C LEU A 10 21.12 24.37 14.04
N LEU A 11 21.87 23.89 13.03
CA LEU A 11 22.04 22.46 12.78
C LEU A 11 22.77 21.76 13.93
N PHE A 12 23.80 22.40 14.50
CA PHE A 12 24.57 21.86 15.62
C PHE A 12 23.74 21.80 16.92
N LEU A 13 22.95 22.84 17.19
CA LEU A 13 22.01 22.88 18.32
C LEU A 13 20.93 21.79 18.20
N CYS A 14 20.34 21.60 17.02
CA CYS A 14 19.36 20.54 16.78
C CYS A 14 19.95 19.12 16.97
N GLY A 15 21.21 18.91 16.59
CA GLY A 15 21.92 17.64 16.79
C GLY A 15 22.23 17.34 18.26
N ALA A 16 22.59 18.36 19.06
CA ALA A 16 22.90 18.22 20.47
C ALA A 16 21.66 18.06 21.38
N LEU A 17 20.52 18.62 20.96
CA LEU A 17 19.25 18.57 21.70
C LEU A 17 18.47 17.26 21.52
N GLY A 18 18.96 16.31 20.71
CA GLY A 18 18.26 15.02 20.50
C GLY A 18 16.85 15.18 19.92
N LEU A 19 16.55 16.33 19.29
CA LEU A 19 15.23 16.68 18.76
C LEU A 19 14.83 15.91 17.50
N THR A 20 15.61 14.89 17.12
CA THR A 20 15.11 13.81 16.27
C THR A 20 14.28 12.88 17.13
N THR A 21 13.17 13.38 17.69
CA THR A 21 12.07 12.49 18.04
C THR A 21 11.58 11.96 16.70
N SER A 22 12.12 10.80 16.29
CA SER A 22 11.39 9.93 15.37
C SER A 22 9.97 9.91 15.93
N PRO A 23 8.93 10.30 15.15
CA PRO A 23 7.59 10.22 15.67
C PRO A 23 7.47 8.83 16.23
N THR A 24 7.20 8.71 17.53
CA THR A 24 6.79 7.45 18.15
C THR A 24 5.56 7.06 17.35
N ARG A 25 5.79 6.31 16.27
CA ARG A 25 4.79 5.95 15.28
C ARG A 25 3.89 5.05 16.09
N GLY A 26 2.79 5.61 16.60
CA GLY A 26 1.81 4.82 17.33
C GLY A 26 1.56 3.56 16.53
N ARG A 27 1.52 2.40 17.20
CA ARG A 27 1.48 1.12 16.50
C ARG A 27 0.39 1.14 15.43
N LEU A 28 0.78 0.72 14.23
CA LEU A 28 -0.04 0.79 13.04
C LEU A 28 -1.34 0.00 13.26
N ARG A 29 -2.49 0.58 12.96
CA ARG A 29 -3.78 -0.10 13.03
C ARG A 29 -4.24 -0.54 11.65
N CYS A 30 -4.69 -1.78 11.53
CA CYS A 30 -5.17 -2.37 10.28
C CYS A 30 -6.47 -3.14 10.51
N TYR A 31 -7.21 -3.41 9.45
CA TYR A 31 -8.31 -4.36 9.48
C TYR A 31 -7.80 -5.80 9.30
N THR A 32 -8.28 -6.73 10.12
CA THR A 32 -7.96 -8.16 10.02
C THR A 32 -9.21 -9.00 9.75
N CYS A 33 -9.10 -9.99 8.89
CA CYS A 33 -10.10 -11.05 8.72
C CYS A 33 -9.44 -12.28 8.07
N SER A 34 -10.00 -13.46 8.32
CA SER A 34 -9.53 -14.72 7.71
C SER A 34 -10.08 -14.90 6.29
N PHE A 35 -9.75 -16.04 5.67
CA PHE A 35 -10.31 -16.44 4.37
C PHE A 35 -11.80 -16.80 4.40
N SER A 36 -12.41 -16.85 5.58
CA SER A 36 -13.83 -17.11 5.76
C SER A 36 -14.66 -16.02 5.10
N LYS A 37 -15.71 -16.41 4.35
CA LYS A 37 -16.67 -15.48 3.79
C LYS A 37 -17.97 -15.47 4.61
N PRO A 38 -18.55 -14.29 4.90
CA PRO A 38 -18.03 -12.96 4.57
C PRO A 38 -16.85 -12.54 5.48
N CYS A 39 -15.92 -11.74 4.94
CA CYS A 39 -14.83 -11.16 5.72
C CYS A 39 -15.40 -10.05 6.61
N TYR A 40 -15.51 -10.31 7.92
CA TYR A 40 -15.86 -9.30 8.93
C TYR A 40 -14.58 -8.69 9.49
N PRO A 41 -14.20 -7.46 9.08
CA PRO A 41 -12.94 -6.86 9.48
C PRO A 41 -12.96 -6.45 10.96
N VAL A 42 -11.92 -6.84 11.69
CA VAL A 42 -11.68 -6.45 13.08
C VAL A 42 -10.52 -5.46 13.13
N LEU A 43 -10.61 -4.43 13.97
CA LEU A 43 -9.52 -3.49 14.19
C LEU A 43 -8.37 -4.19 14.94
N THR A 44 -7.16 -4.11 14.43
CA THR A 44 -5.99 -4.76 15.03
C THR A 44 -4.78 -3.84 15.00
N GLU A 45 -4.01 -3.87 16.08
CA GLU A 45 -2.75 -3.13 16.23
C GLU A 45 -1.58 -4.04 15.84
N CYS A 46 -0.78 -3.60 14.87
CA CYS A 46 0.34 -4.36 14.31
C CYS A 46 1.66 -4.12 15.06
N GLN A 47 2.62 -5.01 14.87
CA GLN A 47 3.99 -4.87 15.37
C GLN A 47 4.79 -3.85 14.55
N ASP A 48 5.96 -3.46 15.06
CA ASP A 48 6.76 -2.34 14.52
C ASP A 48 7.24 -2.54 13.07
N ASP A 49 7.47 -3.81 12.65
CA ASP A 49 7.91 -4.18 11.30
C ASP A 49 6.78 -4.73 10.41
N GLU A 50 5.54 -4.56 10.85
CA GLU A 50 4.36 -4.96 10.10
C GLU A 50 3.70 -3.77 9.39
N VAL A 51 3.07 -4.07 8.26
CA VAL A 51 2.28 -3.14 7.46
C VAL A 51 0.88 -3.72 7.25
N CYS A 52 -0.10 -2.87 6.93
CA CYS A 52 -1.40 -3.39 6.56
C CYS A 52 -1.29 -4.07 5.20
N GLY A 53 -1.98 -5.19 5.02
CA GLY A 53 -2.10 -5.77 3.71
C GLY A 53 -3.39 -6.55 3.47
N ILE A 54 -3.59 -6.82 2.19
CA ILE A 54 -4.64 -7.68 1.63
C ILE A 54 -3.92 -8.80 0.90
N SER A 55 -4.18 -10.06 1.28
CA SER A 55 -3.61 -11.23 0.60
C SER A 55 -4.69 -11.90 -0.23
N ILE A 56 -4.46 -12.00 -1.54
CA ILE A 56 -5.36 -12.65 -2.48
C ILE A 56 -4.75 -13.99 -2.85
N GLY A 57 -5.46 -15.08 -2.59
CA GLY A 57 -5.05 -16.44 -2.94
C GLY A 57 -5.77 -16.96 -4.17
N THR A 58 -5.03 -17.65 -5.03
CA THR A 58 -5.58 -18.33 -6.22
C THR A 58 -5.21 -19.81 -6.19
N SER A 59 -6.21 -20.69 -6.29
CA SER A 59 -6.01 -22.14 -6.42
C SER A 59 -5.75 -22.55 -7.86
N GLU A 60 -5.35 -23.80 -8.08
CA GLU A 60 -5.26 -24.40 -9.43
C GLU A 60 -6.61 -24.41 -10.17
N GLN A 61 -7.74 -24.59 -9.46
CA GLN A 61 -9.08 -24.51 -10.06
C GLN A 61 -9.59 -23.06 -10.22
N SER A 62 -8.71 -22.05 -10.11
CA SER A 62 -9.06 -20.63 -10.22
C SER A 62 -10.05 -20.11 -9.16
N GLU A 63 -10.24 -20.83 -8.06
CA GLU A 63 -10.92 -20.29 -6.87
C GLU A 63 -10.10 -19.15 -6.25
N ILE A 64 -10.79 -18.10 -5.80
CA ILE A 64 -10.19 -16.90 -5.21
C ILE A 64 -10.58 -16.76 -3.75
N ILE A 65 -9.57 -16.65 -2.89
CA ILE A 65 -9.71 -16.34 -1.47
C ILE A 65 -9.05 -14.99 -1.16
N GLU A 66 -9.55 -14.28 -0.15
CA GLU A 66 -8.98 -13.01 0.31
C GLU A 66 -8.88 -13.01 1.83
N ARG A 67 -7.80 -12.46 2.37
CA ARG A 67 -7.68 -12.13 3.79
C ARG A 67 -7.06 -10.74 3.97
N LYS A 68 -7.32 -10.12 5.10
CA LYS A 68 -6.73 -8.83 5.49
C LYS A 68 -5.95 -9.01 6.79
N GLY A 69 -4.88 -8.24 6.97
CA GLY A 69 -4.23 -8.13 8.27
C GLY A 69 -2.87 -7.47 8.25
N CYS A 70 -2.19 -7.55 9.40
CA CYS A 70 -0.80 -7.17 9.56
C CYS A 70 0.10 -8.21 8.84
N LEU A 71 1.04 -7.73 8.04
CA LEU A 71 2.00 -8.54 7.31
C LEU A 71 3.41 -7.98 7.55
N PRO A 72 4.43 -8.81 7.79
CA PRO A 72 5.80 -8.34 7.85
C PRO A 72 6.16 -7.61 6.55
N ARG A 73 6.76 -6.42 6.65
CA ARG A 73 7.10 -5.59 5.48
C ARG A 73 7.91 -6.36 4.43
N ALA A 74 8.80 -7.24 4.87
CA ALA A 74 9.63 -8.08 4.01
C ALA A 74 8.84 -9.11 3.18
N GLN A 75 7.62 -9.48 3.58
CA GLN A 75 6.78 -10.44 2.86
C GLN A 75 5.94 -9.80 1.75
N CYS A 76 5.73 -8.48 1.78
CA CYS A 76 4.93 -7.77 0.79
C CYS A 76 5.34 -8.00 -0.68
N PRO A 77 6.64 -7.99 -1.05
CA PRO A 77 7.04 -8.26 -2.43
C PRO A 77 7.10 -9.76 -2.77
N LEU A 78 7.02 -10.64 -1.77
CA LEU A 78 7.20 -12.08 -1.95
C LEU A 78 5.87 -12.74 -2.30
N GLN A 79 5.94 -13.87 -2.99
CA GLN A 79 4.78 -14.73 -3.17
C GLN A 79 4.61 -15.61 -1.92
N GLY A 80 3.38 -15.69 -1.40
CA GLY A 80 3.06 -16.52 -0.25
C GLY A 80 2.28 -17.77 -0.64
N HIS A 81 2.11 -18.70 0.30
CA HIS A 81 1.24 -19.86 0.13
C HIS A 81 0.34 -20.02 1.36
N ALA A 82 -0.86 -20.55 1.16
CA ALA A 82 -1.73 -20.97 2.24
C ALA A 82 -2.56 -22.18 1.83
N THR A 83 -2.88 -23.00 2.82
CA THR A 83 -3.85 -24.08 2.70
C THR A 83 -5.15 -23.67 3.36
N TYR A 84 -6.26 -23.79 2.64
CA TYR A 84 -7.59 -23.51 3.15
C TYR A 84 -8.56 -24.56 2.61
N TRP A 85 -9.36 -25.17 3.49
CA TRP A 85 -10.31 -26.23 3.11
C TRP A 85 -9.69 -27.34 2.23
N SER A 86 -8.52 -27.84 2.65
CA SER A 86 -7.75 -28.88 1.95
C SER A 86 -7.30 -28.51 0.53
N ARG A 87 -7.34 -27.24 0.16
CA ARG A 87 -6.82 -26.71 -1.11
C ARG A 87 -5.64 -25.77 -0.86
N SER A 88 -4.67 -25.80 -1.77
CA SER A 88 -3.51 -24.92 -1.75
C SER A 88 -3.75 -23.70 -2.63
N TYR A 89 -3.35 -22.53 -2.13
CA TYR A 89 -3.50 -21.25 -2.81
C TYR A 89 -2.16 -20.52 -2.89
N ALA A 90 -1.83 -20.01 -4.08
CA ALA A 90 -0.74 -19.07 -4.27
C ALA A 90 -1.22 -17.66 -3.91
N LEU A 91 -0.56 -17.03 -2.94
CA LEU A 91 -0.92 -15.72 -2.40
C LEU A 91 -0.13 -14.60 -3.06
N ARG A 92 -0.82 -13.51 -3.38
CA ARG A 92 -0.24 -12.21 -3.70
C ARG A 92 -0.65 -11.19 -2.63
N HIS A 93 0.28 -10.32 -2.27
CA HIS A 93 0.08 -9.33 -1.21
C HIS A 93 0.01 -7.91 -1.78
N HIS A 94 -0.97 -7.14 -1.30
CA HIS A 94 -1.08 -5.71 -1.53
C HIS A 94 -0.91 -5.00 -0.19
N CYS A 95 0.20 -4.27 -0.01
CA CYS A 95 0.56 -3.67 1.27
C CYS A 95 0.53 -2.14 1.24
N CYS A 96 0.29 -1.53 2.40
CA CYS A 96 0.30 -0.08 2.61
C CYS A 96 0.67 0.25 4.07
N GLU A 97 1.22 1.43 4.32
CA GLU A 97 1.83 1.78 5.62
C GLU A 97 0.99 2.73 6.48
N GLN A 98 -0.16 3.21 5.98
CA GLN A 98 -1.02 4.14 6.72
C GLN A 98 -2.04 3.39 7.58
N ASN A 99 -2.47 4.01 8.68
CA ASN A 99 -3.53 3.45 9.52
C ASN A 99 -4.78 3.15 8.69
N LEU A 100 -5.28 1.92 8.81
CA LEU A 100 -6.51 1.42 8.19
C LEU A 100 -6.50 1.51 6.65
N CYS A 101 -5.33 1.59 6.02
CA CYS A 101 -5.25 1.75 4.56
C CYS A 101 -5.79 0.53 3.79
N ASN A 102 -5.92 -0.63 4.43
CA ASN A 102 -6.51 -1.84 3.84
C ASN A 102 -8.06 -1.87 3.88
N THR A 103 -8.71 -0.71 4.03
CA THR A 103 -10.17 -0.55 3.99
C THR A 103 -10.76 -0.94 2.64
N ALA A 104 -10.06 -0.66 1.53
CA ALA A 104 -10.58 -0.95 0.21
C ALA A 104 -10.75 -2.46 -0.01
N THR A 105 -11.99 -2.91 -0.19
CA THR A 105 -12.30 -4.08 -1.02
C THR A 105 -11.74 -3.82 -2.41
N VAL A 106 -11.08 -4.82 -2.99
CA VAL A 106 -10.42 -4.78 -4.30
C VAL A 106 -11.41 -4.40 -5.41
N LEU A 107 -11.67 -3.11 -5.55
CA LEU A 107 -12.36 -2.47 -6.68
C LEU A 107 -11.47 -1.40 -7.33
N GLN A 108 -10.24 -1.24 -6.86
CA GLN A 108 -9.30 -0.20 -7.27
C GLN A 108 -8.39 -0.58 -8.46
N ARG A 109 -8.66 -1.69 -9.15
CA ARG A 109 -8.05 -1.93 -10.48
C ARG A 109 -8.96 -1.45 -11.60
N LEU A 110 -9.61 -0.31 -11.40
CA LEU A 110 -10.12 0.48 -12.51
C LEU A 110 -8.99 1.44 -12.94
N PRO A 111 -8.59 1.48 -14.23
CA PRO A 111 -7.62 2.45 -14.70
C PRO A 111 -8.05 3.84 -14.24
N SER A 112 -7.11 4.60 -13.67
CA SER A 112 -7.37 5.96 -13.20
C SER A 112 -8.11 6.74 -14.30
N PRO A 113 -9.27 7.35 -14.02
CA PRO A 113 -10.02 8.08 -15.03
C PRO A 113 -9.16 9.18 -15.66
N LEU A 114 -8.20 9.74 -14.92
CA LEU A 114 -7.22 10.71 -15.42
C LEU A 114 -6.32 10.14 -16.52
N LEU A 115 -5.90 8.88 -16.40
CA LEU A 115 -5.09 8.20 -17.41
C LEU A 115 -5.90 8.01 -18.70
N ILE A 116 -7.18 7.65 -18.58
CA ILE A 116 -8.10 7.49 -19.72
C ILE A 116 -8.34 8.83 -20.40
N THR A 117 -8.62 9.89 -19.64
CA THR A 117 -8.81 11.25 -20.18
C THR A 117 -7.56 11.73 -20.91
N LEU A 118 -6.36 11.50 -20.36
CA LEU A 118 -5.10 11.88 -21.00
C LEU A 118 -4.87 11.16 -22.33
N LEU A 119 -5.13 9.85 -22.38
CA LEU A 119 -4.99 9.04 -23.60
C LEU A 119 -5.96 9.49 -24.72
N LEU A 120 -7.21 9.80 -24.35
CA LEU A 120 -8.20 10.33 -25.31
C LEU A 120 -7.79 11.71 -25.84
N LEU A 121 -7.24 12.57 -24.98
CA LEU A 121 -6.76 13.89 -25.38
C LEU A 121 -5.63 13.78 -26.42
N VAL A 122 -4.62 12.94 -26.14
CA VAL A 122 -3.48 12.69 -27.06
C VAL A 122 -3.97 12.13 -28.41
N ALA A 123 -4.91 11.19 -28.39
CA ALA A 123 -5.49 10.63 -29.62
C ALA A 123 -6.22 11.69 -30.46
N SER A 124 -6.95 12.62 -29.82
CA SER A 124 -7.64 13.71 -30.52
C SER A 124 -6.69 14.71 -31.18
N PHE A 125 -5.52 14.99 -30.56
CA PHE A 125 -4.50 15.84 -31.15
C PHE A 125 -3.79 15.18 -32.34
N MET A 126 -3.54 13.87 -32.29
CA MET A 126 -2.96 13.13 -33.41
C MET A 126 -3.90 13.07 -34.62
N TRP A 127 -5.22 12.96 -34.39
CA TRP A 127 -6.23 12.98 -35.45
C TRP A 127 -6.45 14.40 -36.01
N GLY A 128 -6.47 15.43 -35.15
CA GLY A 128 -6.63 16.82 -35.55
C GLY A 128 -5.48 17.37 -36.40
N ALA A 129 -4.25 16.87 -36.18
CA ALA A 129 -3.09 17.24 -37.00
C ALA A 129 -3.12 16.64 -38.42
N HIS A 130 -3.86 15.55 -38.64
CA HIS A 130 -3.97 14.89 -39.95
C HIS A 130 -5.06 15.46 -40.86
N LEU A 131 -5.92 16.35 -40.35
CA LEU A 131 -7.02 16.98 -41.11
C LEU A 131 -6.74 18.44 -41.52
N LEU A 132 -5.57 18.99 -41.14
CA LEU A 132 -5.16 20.38 -41.42
C LEU A 132 -3.96 20.49 -42.38
N HIS A 133 -3.66 19.42 -43.12
CA HIS A 133 -2.76 19.41 -44.29
C HIS A 133 -3.53 18.94 -45.51
#